data_AF-A0A966QHM2-F1
#
_entry.id   AF-A0A966QHM2-F1
#
_cell.length_a   1.000
_cell.length_b   1.000
_cell.length_c   1.000
_cell.angle_alpha   90.00
_cell.angle_beta   90.00
_cell.angle_gamma   90.00
#
_symmetry.space_group_name_H-M   'P 1'
#
loop_
_entity.id
_entity.type
_entity.pdbx_description
1 polymer ?
#
loop_
_entity_poly.entity_id
_entity_poly.type
_entity_poly.pdbx_seq_one_letter_code
_entity_poly.pdbx_strand_id
1 'polypeptide(L)'
;MAEATEKNTNYTPEMLEKIVAMYADVGNEGLEDIALAFDKTVRSIRSKLVREGVYVASPKGAAAKADGPSKKELLRDIEAHGFDTEGFEGATKIALSRLLGLIAN
;
A
#
# COMPACT_ATOMS: atom_id res chain seq x y z
N MET A 1 -39.33 -2.22 27.25
CA MET A 1 -38.07 -2.85 27.67
C MET A 1 -37.22 -2.99 26.43
N ALA A 2 -36.07 -2.33 26.38
CA ALA A 2 -35.22 -2.32 25.19
C ALA A 2 -34.45 -3.64 25.11
N GLU A 3 -34.77 -4.44 24.12
CA GLU A 3 -34.13 -5.71 23.81
C GLU A 3 -32.71 -5.40 23.31
N ALA A 4 -31.73 -5.65 24.16
CA ALA A 4 -30.33 -5.52 23.81
C ALA A 4 -30.00 -6.63 22.80
N THR A 5 -29.99 -6.27 21.52
CA THR A 5 -29.45 -7.13 20.44
C THR A 5 -28.12 -7.73 20.87
N GLU A 6 -28.11 -9.05 21.09
CA GLU A 6 -26.90 -9.81 21.38
C GLU A 6 -25.98 -9.69 20.16
N LYS A 7 -25.03 -8.75 20.25
CA LYS A 7 -23.93 -8.67 19.30
C LYS A 7 -23.21 -10.00 19.41
N ASN A 8 -23.34 -10.82 18.38
CA ASN A 8 -22.52 -12.00 18.16
C ASN A 8 -21.04 -11.57 18.25
N THR A 9 -20.46 -11.73 19.43
CA THR A 9 -19.12 -11.22 19.78
C THR A 9 -18.13 -12.17 19.13
N ASN A 10 -17.82 -11.89 17.87
CA ASN A 10 -16.83 -12.63 17.08
C ASN A 10 -15.42 -12.60 17.70
N TYR A 11 -15.23 -11.78 18.76
CA TYR A 11 -14.03 -11.65 19.58
C TYR A 11 -14.44 -11.48 21.04
N THR A 12 -13.96 -12.35 21.92
CA THR A 12 -14.08 -12.16 23.37
C THR A 12 -13.01 -11.17 23.86
N PRO A 13 -13.20 -10.52 25.03
CA PRO A 13 -12.20 -9.62 25.60
C PRO A 13 -10.84 -10.30 25.80
N GLU A 14 -10.83 -11.53 26.32
CA GLU A 14 -9.61 -12.32 26.52
C GLU A 14 -8.90 -12.64 25.20
N MET A 15 -9.65 -12.87 24.12
CA MET A 15 -9.09 -13.09 22.79
C MET A 15 -8.42 -11.82 22.26
N LEU A 16 -9.01 -10.65 22.49
CA LEU A 16 -8.42 -9.37 22.08
C LEU A 16 -7.12 -9.08 22.84
N GLU A 17 -7.08 -9.31 24.14
CA GLU A 17 -5.85 -9.14 24.93
C GLU A 17 -4.72 -10.02 24.40
N LYS A 18 -5.01 -11.29 24.07
CA LYS A 18 -4.02 -12.19 23.47
C LYS A 18 -3.58 -11.75 22.08
N ILE A 19 -4.49 -11.26 21.24
CA ILE A 19 -4.16 -10.74 19.91
C ILE A 19 -3.22 -9.53 20.02
N VAL A 20 -3.52 -8.60 20.94
CA VAL A 20 -2.70 -7.40 21.16
C VAL A 20 -1.32 -7.78 21.71
N ALA A 21 -1.24 -8.72 22.67
CA ALA A 21 0.02 -9.21 23.19
C ALA A 21 0.87 -9.87 22.11
N MET A 22 0.30 -10.79 21.32
CA MET A 22 1.02 -11.41 20.20
C MET A 22 1.50 -10.37 19.19
N TYR A 23 0.65 -9.39 18.84
CA TYR A 23 1.05 -8.33 17.91
C TYR A 23 2.19 -7.46 18.44
N ALA A 24 2.26 -7.22 19.75
CA ALA A 24 3.37 -6.50 20.37
C ALA A 24 4.70 -7.24 20.21
N ASP A 25 4.68 -8.57 20.17
CA ASP A 25 5.87 -9.41 20.03
C ASP A 25 6.33 -9.54 18.56
N VAL A 26 5.39 -9.78 17.63
CA VAL A 26 5.71 -10.12 16.22
C VAL A 26 5.50 -8.98 15.22
N GLY A 27 4.78 -7.93 15.61
CA GLY A 27 4.44 -6.81 14.74
C GLY A 27 3.66 -7.20 13.48
N ASN A 28 3.88 -6.46 12.39
CA ASN A 28 3.17 -6.68 11.13
C ASN A 28 3.55 -7.98 10.42
N GLU A 29 4.76 -8.49 10.66
CA GLU A 29 5.28 -9.68 9.99
C GLU A 29 4.55 -10.95 10.46
N GLY A 30 4.18 -11.03 11.74
CA GLY A 30 3.43 -12.16 12.29
C GLY A 30 1.91 -12.04 12.25
N LEU A 31 1.34 -11.11 11.45
CA LEU A 31 -0.13 -11.00 11.32
C LEU A 31 -0.78 -12.26 10.74
N GLU A 32 -0.06 -13.01 9.90
CA GLU A 32 -0.51 -14.29 9.34
C GLU A 32 -0.59 -15.36 10.42
N ASP A 33 0.42 -15.46 11.27
CA ASP A 33 0.46 -16.41 12.40
C ASP A 33 -0.65 -16.13 13.41
N ILE A 34 -0.86 -14.85 13.75
CA ILE A 34 -1.97 -14.43 14.63
C ILE A 34 -3.30 -14.81 13.99
N ALA A 35 -3.48 -14.56 12.69
CA ALA A 35 -4.71 -14.91 11.99
C ALA A 35 -4.99 -16.43 12.04
N LEU A 36 -3.97 -17.26 11.83
CA LEU A 36 -4.06 -18.72 11.93
C LEU A 36 -4.38 -19.19 13.34
N ALA A 37 -3.74 -18.62 14.37
CA ALA A 37 -3.94 -19.01 15.77
C ALA A 37 -5.39 -18.78 16.25
N PHE A 38 -6.09 -17.82 15.66
CA PHE A 38 -7.43 -17.42 16.04
C PHE A 38 -8.52 -17.82 15.04
N ASP A 39 -8.17 -18.56 13.99
CA ASP A 39 -9.05 -18.94 12.87
C ASP A 39 -9.79 -17.72 12.28
N LYS A 40 -9.02 -16.65 12.02
CA LYS A 40 -9.50 -15.39 11.42
C LYS A 40 -8.70 -15.06 10.18
N THR A 41 -9.18 -14.07 9.43
CA THR A 41 -8.41 -13.49 8.33
C THR A 41 -7.48 -12.39 8.84
N VAL A 42 -6.32 -12.24 8.21
CA VAL A 42 -5.38 -11.13 8.44
C VAL A 42 -6.10 -9.77 8.39
N ARG A 43 -7.06 -9.62 7.46
CA ARG A 43 -7.88 -8.42 7.34
C ARG A 43 -8.68 -8.14 8.61
N SER A 44 -9.29 -9.17 9.22
CA SER A 44 -10.09 -9.02 10.43
C SER A 44 -9.22 -8.66 11.64
N ILE A 45 -8.09 -9.37 11.82
CA ILE A 45 -7.11 -9.08 12.88
C ILE A 45 -6.60 -7.65 12.77
N ARG A 46 -6.15 -7.23 11.57
CA ARG A 46 -5.70 -5.84 11.34
C ARG A 46 -6.80 -4.83 11.64
N SER A 47 -8.03 -5.06 11.17
CA SER A 47 -9.16 -4.18 11.48
C SER A 47 -9.44 -4.08 12.98
N LYS A 48 -9.16 -5.13 13.76
CA LYS A 48 -9.26 -5.11 15.21
C LYS A 48 -8.13 -4.31 15.85
N LEU A 49 -6.88 -4.61 15.50
CA LEU A 49 -5.71 -3.86 16.00
C LEU A 49 -5.80 -2.36 15.71
N VAL A 50 -6.38 -1.98 14.56
CA VAL A 50 -6.65 -0.56 14.21
C VAL A 50 -7.70 0.05 15.13
N ARG A 51 -8.79 -0.68 15.46
CA ARG A 51 -9.83 -0.19 16.38
C ARG A 51 -9.33 -0.05 17.81
N GLU A 52 -8.44 -0.94 18.23
CA GLU A 52 -7.76 -0.87 19.54
C GLU A 52 -6.62 0.18 19.55
N GLY A 53 -6.32 0.81 18.41
CA GLY A 53 -5.30 1.86 18.30
C GLY A 53 -3.85 1.39 18.38
N VAL A 54 -3.61 0.07 18.37
CA VAL A 54 -2.26 -0.52 18.52
C VAL A 54 -1.57 -0.79 17.18
N TYR A 55 -2.32 -0.88 16.09
CA TYR A 55 -1.75 -1.20 14.78
C TYR A 55 -0.79 -0.11 14.28
N VAL A 56 0.44 -0.51 13.99
CA VAL A 56 1.47 0.34 13.37
C VAL A 56 1.53 0.02 11.88
N ALA A 57 1.27 1.00 11.01
CA ALA A 57 1.35 0.77 9.57
C ALA A 57 2.80 0.55 9.12
N SER A 58 3.05 -0.48 8.29
CA SER A 58 4.37 -0.67 7.69
C SER A 58 4.77 0.58 6.90
N PRO A 59 6.06 0.99 6.97
CA PRO A 59 6.54 2.11 6.18
C PRO A 59 6.24 1.85 4.71
N LYS A 60 5.69 2.85 4.02
CA LYS A 60 5.60 2.80 2.55
C LYS A 60 7.03 2.70 2.05
N GLY A 61 7.35 1.60 1.35
CA GLY A 61 8.65 1.43 0.73
C GLY A 61 9.01 2.70 -0.02
N ALA A 62 10.24 3.19 0.16
CA ALA A 62 10.73 4.33 -0.60
C ALA A 62 10.44 4.04 -2.07
N ALA A 63 9.75 4.96 -2.76
CA ALA A 63 9.50 4.81 -4.18
C ALA A 63 10.85 4.51 -4.83
N ALA A 64 10.98 3.31 -5.41
CA ALA A 64 12.22 2.90 -6.05
C ALA A 64 12.63 4.05 -6.97
N LYS A 65 13.81 4.63 -6.74
CA LYS A 65 14.36 5.61 -7.66
C LYS A 65 14.50 4.85 -8.98
N ALA A 66 13.58 5.13 -9.91
CA ALA A 66 13.64 4.50 -11.22
C ALA A 66 14.94 4.99 -11.86
N ASP A 67 15.92 4.10 -11.99
CA ASP A 67 17.13 4.36 -12.76
C ASP A 67 16.72 4.71 -14.19
N GLY A 68 17.28 5.81 -14.71
CA GLY A 68 16.98 6.36 -16.02
C GLY A 68 16.38 7.77 -16.00
N PRO A 69 16.20 8.37 -17.19
CA PRO A 69 15.79 9.75 -17.31
C PRO A 69 14.43 9.99 -16.65
N SER A 70 14.32 11.14 -16.00
CA SER A 70 13.07 11.68 -15.50
C SER A 70 12.12 11.96 -16.66
N LYS A 71 10.83 12.06 -16.34
CA LYS A 71 9.82 12.44 -17.34
C LYS A 71 10.16 13.81 -17.95
N LYS A 72 10.70 14.73 -17.14
CA LYS A 72 11.09 16.07 -17.58
C LYS A 72 12.25 16.04 -18.57
N GLU A 73 13.23 15.18 -18.35
CA GLU A 73 14.36 15.00 -19.28
C GLU A 73 13.85 14.42 -20.60
N LEU A 74 13.01 13.39 -20.56
CA LEU A 74 12.41 12.81 -21.78
C LEU A 74 11.61 13.84 -22.59
N LEU A 75 10.80 14.68 -21.95
CA LEU A 75 10.03 15.72 -22.65
C LEU A 75 10.96 16.77 -23.30
N ARG A 76 12.00 17.21 -22.57
CA ARG A 76 12.98 18.15 -23.12
C ARG A 76 13.73 17.58 -24.33
N ASP A 77 14.11 16.31 -24.28
CA ASP A 77 14.80 15.66 -25.39
C ASP A 77 13.86 15.57 -26.61
N ILE A 78 12.59 15.24 -26.40
CA ILE A 78 11.57 15.22 -27.45
C ILE A 78 11.38 16.62 -28.09
N GLU A 79 11.30 17.67 -27.28
CA GLU A 79 11.24 19.06 -27.76
C GLU A 79 12.50 19.45 -28.56
N ALA A 80 13.68 18.99 -28.13
CA ALA A 80 14.94 19.25 -28.83
C ALA A 80 14.99 18.62 -30.23
N HIS A 81 14.22 17.55 -30.45
CA HIS A 81 14.01 16.93 -31.78
C HIS A 81 12.90 17.62 -32.60
N GLY A 82 12.35 18.75 -32.12
CA GLY A 82 11.37 19.56 -32.85
C GLY A 82 9.93 19.07 -32.71
N PHE A 83 9.65 18.24 -31.71
CA PHE A 83 8.30 17.73 -31.44
C PHE A 83 7.66 18.50 -30.28
N ASP A 84 6.46 19.05 -30.48
CA ASP A 84 5.72 19.75 -29.43
C ASP A 84 5.20 18.77 -28.37
N THR A 85 5.47 19.04 -27.09
CA THR A 85 5.09 18.17 -25.98
C THR A 85 3.88 18.65 -25.18
N GLU A 86 3.21 19.71 -25.63
CA GLU A 86 1.94 20.14 -25.04
C GLU A 86 0.93 18.98 -25.05
N GLY A 87 0.35 18.67 -23.87
CA GLY A 87 -0.60 17.56 -23.70
C GLY A 87 0.02 16.21 -23.30
N PHE A 88 1.35 16.13 -23.12
CA PHE A 88 2.03 14.88 -22.71
C PHE A 88 2.13 14.68 -21.19
N GLU A 89 1.46 15.50 -20.38
CA GLU A 89 1.52 15.44 -18.91
C GLU A 89 1.06 14.07 -18.38
N GLY A 90 0.03 13.51 -19.03
CA GLY A 90 -0.53 12.19 -18.74
C GLY A 90 0.29 11.01 -19.29
N ALA A 91 1.27 11.25 -20.18
CA ALA A 91 2.06 10.18 -20.79
C ALA A 91 2.94 9.47 -19.76
N THR A 92 3.07 8.15 -19.89
CA THR A 92 3.97 7.36 -19.04
C THR A 92 5.42 7.55 -19.50
N LYS A 93 6.40 7.36 -18.59
CA LYS A 93 7.82 7.42 -18.96
C LYS A 93 8.16 6.46 -20.11
N ILE A 94 7.61 5.25 -20.08
CA ILE A 94 7.81 4.23 -21.12
C ILE A 94 7.32 4.71 -22.49
N ALA A 95 6.15 5.36 -22.54
CA ALA A 95 5.61 5.90 -23.80
C ALA A 95 6.52 6.99 -24.37
N LEU A 96 6.98 7.92 -23.53
CA LEU A 96 7.90 8.99 -23.94
C LEU A 96 9.26 8.46 -24.39
N SER A 97 9.82 7.47 -23.69
CA SER A 97 11.09 6.84 -24.12
C SER A 97 10.95 6.11 -25.46
N ARG A 98 9.81 5.46 -25.73
CA ARG A 98 9.53 4.84 -27.03
C ARG A 98 9.42 5.88 -28.15
N LEU A 99 8.71 6.98 -27.89
CA LEU A 99 8.59 8.08 -28.84
C LEU A 99 9.96 8.67 -29.16
N LEU A 100 10.75 8.99 -28.12
CA LEU A 100 12.10 9.53 -28.28
C LEU A 100 12.98 8.61 -29.14
N GLY A 101 12.92 7.30 -28.91
CA GLY A 101 13.67 6.33 -29.72
C GLY A 101 13.22 6.22 -31.18
N LEU A 102 12.01 6.66 -31.53
CA LEU A 102 11.53 6.72 -32.92
C LEU A 102 11.99 8.01 -33.63
N ILE A 103 12.02 9.13 -32.91
CA ILE A 103 12.32 10.45 -33.49
C ILE A 103 13.80 10.83 -33.44
N ALA A 104 14.60 10.14 -32.62
CA ALA A 104 16.04 10.34 -32.50
C ALA A 104 16.88 9.51 -33.50
N ASN A 105 16.23 8.76 -34.39
CA ASN A 105 16.87 7.98 -35.46
C ASN A 105 17.03 8.79 -36.76
#